data_AF-A0A517STJ0-F1
#
_entry.id   AF-A0A517STJ0-F1
#
_cell.length_a   1.000
_cell.length_b   1.000
_cell.length_c   1.000
_cell.angle_alpha   90.00
_cell.angle_beta   90.00
_cell.angle_gamma   90.00
#
_symmetry.space_group_name_H-M   'P 1'
#
loop_
_entity.id
_entity.type
_entity.pdbx_description
1 polymer ?
#
loop_
_entity_poly.entity_id
_entity_poly.type
_entity_poly.pdbx_seq_one_letter_code
_entity_poly.pdbx_strand_id
1 'polypeptide(L)'
;MTWGASLMRLPKGMTISQIAEQYGDSWQVPPIGSVTEIGEALTSIFPDAQHHADESVVQDGHAYLRFNYGNRKGIGTVDSIGVVSNGNEDCVPIIRAVCDKLDLRMVDHQSGEVVDFEQEPVRSVEEYRAFRDRALRKGDKAD
;
A
#
# COMPACT_ATOMS: atom_id res chain seq x y z
N MET A 1 -2.69 -14.50 8.13
CA MET A 1 -3.45 -13.64 7.20
C MET A 1 -2.79 -12.27 7.20
N THR A 2 -2.69 -11.61 6.04
CA THR A 2 -2.15 -10.24 5.93
C THR A 2 -3.16 -9.33 5.22
N TRP A 3 -3.13 -8.04 5.54
CA TRP A 3 -3.75 -6.99 4.74
C TRP A 3 -2.74 -6.49 3.71
N GLY A 4 -3.20 -6.05 2.55
CA GLY A 4 -2.32 -5.74 1.42
C GLY A 4 -2.88 -4.63 0.54
N ALA A 5 -1.97 -3.86 -0.04
CA ALA A 5 -2.31 -2.78 -0.94
C ALA A 5 -1.20 -2.55 -1.97
N SER A 6 -1.48 -1.75 -2.99
CA SER A 6 -0.49 -1.29 -3.96
C SER A 6 -0.50 0.23 -4.04
N LEU A 7 0.69 0.84 -4.01
CA LEU A 7 0.86 2.29 -4.20
C LEU A 7 1.27 2.53 -5.64
N MET A 8 0.47 3.33 -6.36
CA MET A 8 0.57 3.54 -7.80
C MET A 8 0.38 5.00 -8.16
N ARG A 9 0.92 5.42 -9.31
CA ARG A 9 0.72 6.78 -9.83
C ARG A 9 -0.61 6.87 -10.58
N LEU A 10 -1.71 7.02 -9.84
CA LEU A 10 -3.06 7.14 -10.40
C LEU A 10 -3.54 8.60 -10.48
N PRO A 11 -4.44 8.93 -11.42
CA PRO A 11 -5.11 10.22 -11.46
C PRO A 11 -5.78 10.57 -10.13
N LYS A 12 -5.71 11.85 -9.72
CA LYS A 12 -6.27 12.33 -8.46
C LYS A 12 -7.79 12.40 -8.53
N GLY A 13 -8.46 11.95 -7.47
CA GLY A 13 -9.92 12.06 -7.33
C GLY A 13 -10.72 11.16 -8.26
N MET A 14 -10.09 10.12 -8.82
CA MET A 14 -10.76 9.14 -9.68
C MET A 14 -10.79 7.77 -9.04
N THR A 15 -11.91 7.06 -9.18
CA THR A 15 -12.03 5.63 -8.88
C THR A 15 -11.42 4.78 -9.98
N ILE A 16 -11.23 3.48 -9.73
CA ILE A 16 -10.71 2.56 -10.76
C ILE A 16 -11.63 2.53 -11.99
N SER A 17 -12.96 2.50 -11.78
CA SER A 17 -13.93 2.53 -12.89
C SER A 17 -13.85 3.82 -13.71
N GLN A 18 -13.71 4.98 -13.07
CA GLN A 18 -13.57 6.26 -13.78
C GLN A 18 -12.30 6.32 -14.61
N ILE A 19 -11.19 5.78 -14.09
CA ILE A 19 -9.93 5.66 -14.85
C ILE A 19 -10.14 4.76 -16.08
N ALA A 20 -10.79 3.61 -15.91
CA ALA A 20 -11.07 2.70 -17.02
C ALA A 20 -11.96 3.34 -18.09
N GLU A 21 -13.01 4.06 -17.70
CA GLU A 21 -13.90 4.77 -18.62
C GLU A 21 -13.20 5.89 -19.38
N GLN A 22 -12.37 6.69 -18.69
CA GLN A 22 -11.74 7.86 -19.29
C GLN A 22 -10.56 7.51 -20.20
N TYR A 23 -9.73 6.54 -19.81
CA TYR A 23 -8.48 6.23 -20.51
C TYR A 23 -8.55 4.94 -21.33
N GLY A 24 -9.56 4.10 -21.12
CA GLY A 24 -9.77 2.83 -21.81
C GLY A 24 -8.75 1.74 -21.45
N ASP A 25 -8.92 0.56 -22.04
CA ASP A 25 -8.13 -0.64 -21.74
C ASP A 25 -6.65 -0.54 -22.15
N SER A 26 -6.29 0.41 -23.01
CA SER A 26 -4.91 0.62 -23.45
C SER A 26 -4.06 1.43 -22.48
N TRP A 27 -4.69 2.05 -21.47
CA TRP A 27 -3.96 2.85 -20.49
C TRP A 27 -3.05 1.97 -19.64
N GLN A 28 -1.89 2.53 -19.28
CA GLN A 28 -0.91 1.88 -18.41
C GLN A 28 -0.57 2.83 -17.28
N VAL A 29 -0.51 2.29 -16.07
CA VAL A 29 -0.07 3.04 -14.89
C VAL A 29 1.36 3.53 -15.15
N PRO A 30 1.63 4.85 -15.07
CA PRO A 30 2.98 5.36 -15.24
C PRO A 30 3.92 4.83 -14.15
N PRO A 31 5.22 4.65 -14.45
CA PRO A 31 6.21 4.32 -13.43
C PRO A 31 6.23 5.32 -12.28
N ILE A 32 6.49 4.85 -11.07
CA ILE A 32 6.53 5.67 -9.86
C ILE A 32 7.89 6.31 -9.63
N GLY A 33 8.96 5.74 -10.17
CA GLY A 33 10.34 6.23 -10.05
C GLY A 33 11.36 5.12 -10.29
N SER A 34 12.63 5.39 -10.00
CA SER A 34 13.70 4.40 -9.95
C SER A 34 13.83 3.76 -8.57
N VAL A 35 14.48 2.61 -8.47
CA VAL A 35 14.74 1.95 -7.17
C VAL A 35 15.48 2.87 -6.21
N THR A 36 16.44 3.65 -6.71
CA THR A 36 17.21 4.63 -5.92
C THR A 36 16.31 5.73 -5.37
N GLU A 37 15.49 6.37 -6.21
CA GLU A 37 14.59 7.45 -5.78
C GLU A 37 13.56 6.96 -4.74
N ILE A 38 13.02 5.75 -4.94
CA ILE A 38 12.08 5.15 -3.98
C ILE A 38 12.79 4.83 -2.66
N GLY A 39 14.00 4.25 -2.71
CA GLY A 39 14.79 3.95 -1.52
C GLY A 39 15.17 5.21 -0.73
N GLU A 40 15.60 6.27 -1.41
CA GLU A 40 15.91 7.57 -0.79
C GLU A 40 14.67 8.20 -0.15
N ALA A 41 13.52 8.14 -0.83
CA ALA A 41 12.26 8.64 -0.28
C ALA A 41 11.85 7.87 0.98
N LEU A 42 11.89 6.53 0.95
CA LEU A 42 11.53 5.71 2.11
C LEU A 42 12.49 5.91 3.29
N THR A 43 13.80 6.01 3.02
CA THR A 43 14.80 6.34 4.05
C THR A 43 14.56 7.73 4.64
N SER A 44 14.14 8.70 3.82
CA SER A 44 13.82 10.04 4.27
C SER A 44 12.56 10.11 5.15
N ILE A 45 11.56 9.26 4.90
CA ILE A 45 10.32 9.24 5.70
C ILE A 45 10.54 8.44 7.00
N PHE A 46 11.26 7.31 6.91
CA PHE A 46 11.42 6.36 8.01
C PHE A 46 12.90 6.08 8.30
N PRO A 47 13.67 7.05 8.82
CA PRO A 47 15.12 6.90 8.98
C PRO A 47 15.54 5.73 9.90
N ASP A 48 14.67 5.32 10.81
CA ASP A 48 14.92 4.23 11.77
C ASP A 48 14.41 2.86 11.29
N ALA A 49 13.83 2.78 10.09
CA ALA A 49 13.31 1.54 9.52
C ALA A 49 14.43 0.63 8.99
N GLN A 50 14.09 -0.65 8.78
CA GLN A 50 15.01 -1.58 8.13
C GLN A 50 14.85 -1.46 6.61
N HIS A 51 15.88 -0.95 5.95
CA HIS A 51 15.90 -0.78 4.49
C HIS A 51 16.78 -1.83 3.82
N HIS A 52 16.24 -2.43 2.76
CA HIS A 52 16.91 -3.35 1.85
C HIS A 52 16.84 -2.82 0.42
N ALA A 53 17.48 -3.52 -0.52
CA ALA A 53 17.59 -3.06 -1.90
C ALA A 53 16.22 -2.89 -2.59
N ASP A 54 15.26 -3.75 -2.25
CA ASP A 54 13.94 -3.86 -2.88
C ASP A 54 12.78 -3.89 -1.86
N GLU A 55 13.08 -3.66 -0.58
CA GLU A 55 12.05 -3.55 0.44
C GLU A 55 12.44 -2.61 1.58
N SER A 56 11.43 -2.11 2.29
CA SER A 56 11.59 -1.41 3.57
C SER A 56 10.58 -1.93 4.58
N VAL A 57 11.04 -2.24 5.79
CA VAL A 57 10.22 -2.74 6.89
C VAL A 57 10.11 -1.69 7.98
N VAL A 58 8.89 -1.24 8.24
CA VAL A 58 8.55 -0.23 9.26
C VAL A 58 7.76 -0.91 10.38
N GLN A 59 8.17 -0.64 11.61
CA GLN A 59 7.45 -1.02 12.83
C GLN A 59 7.18 0.23 13.65
N ASP A 60 5.91 0.53 13.86
CA ASP A 60 5.49 1.66 14.71
C ASP A 60 4.16 1.30 15.39
N GLY A 61 4.09 1.56 16.69
CA GLY A 61 3.00 1.11 17.55
C GLY A 61 2.74 -0.39 17.40
N HIS A 62 1.52 -0.74 17.00
CA HIS A 62 1.12 -2.12 16.72
C HIS A 62 1.17 -2.49 15.23
N ALA A 63 1.58 -1.57 14.36
CA ALA A 63 1.68 -1.83 12.94
C ALA A 63 3.03 -2.45 12.57
N TYR A 64 2.95 -3.49 11.75
CA TYR A 64 4.07 -4.00 10.97
C TYR A 64 3.75 -3.74 9.50
N LEU A 65 4.65 -3.06 8.79
CA LEU A 65 4.52 -2.81 7.36
C LEU A 65 5.77 -3.24 6.64
N ARG A 66 5.57 -3.83 5.47
CA ARG A 66 6.61 -4.06 4.48
C ARG A 66 6.21 -3.39 3.18
N PHE A 67 7.06 -2.47 2.72
CA PHE A 67 7.00 -1.85 1.41
C PHE A 67 7.93 -2.61 0.48
N ASN A 68 7.40 -3.30 -0.53
CA ASN A 68 8.16 -4.06 -1.52
C ASN A 68 8.15 -3.29 -2.84
N TYR A 69 9.31 -3.10 -3.44
CA TYR A 69 9.46 -2.38 -4.69
C TYR A 69 10.66 -2.95 -5.45
N GLY A 70 10.43 -3.41 -6.66
CA GLY A 70 11.48 -4.06 -7.43
C GLY A 70 11.35 -3.73 -8.90
N ASN A 71 12.48 -3.65 -9.57
CA ASN A 71 12.55 -3.47 -11.01
C ASN A 71 11.96 -4.70 -11.72
N ARG A 72 10.73 -4.59 -12.21
CA ARG A 72 10.25 -5.47 -13.27
C ARG A 72 10.70 -4.85 -14.59
N LYS A 73 11.52 -5.58 -15.35
CA LYS A 73 11.97 -5.33 -16.74
C LYS A 73 13.41 -4.84 -16.95
N GLY A 74 14.28 -4.81 -15.93
CA GLY A 74 15.72 -4.59 -16.16
C GLY A 74 16.10 -3.18 -16.64
N ILE A 75 15.16 -2.23 -16.62
CA ILE A 75 15.32 -0.83 -17.06
C ILE A 75 15.47 0.16 -15.89
N GLY A 76 15.49 -0.33 -14.65
CA GLY A 76 15.74 0.48 -13.46
C GLY A 76 14.50 1.22 -12.94
N THR A 77 13.35 1.04 -13.56
CA THR A 77 12.09 1.68 -13.17
C THR A 77 11.24 0.77 -12.27
N VAL A 78 10.48 1.40 -11.38
CA VAL A 78 9.53 0.79 -10.47
C VAL A 78 8.13 1.23 -10.91
N ASP A 79 7.21 0.27 -11.08
CA ASP A 79 5.83 0.53 -11.51
C ASP A 79 4.88 0.76 -10.32
N SER A 80 5.17 0.16 -9.17
CA SER A 80 4.35 0.27 -7.95
C SER A 80 5.13 -0.16 -6.71
N ILE A 81 4.63 0.22 -5.54
CA ILE A 81 5.07 -0.32 -4.24
C ILE A 81 3.99 -1.27 -3.71
N GLY A 82 4.33 -2.52 -3.44
CA GLY A 82 3.46 -3.45 -2.73
C GLY A 82 3.54 -3.25 -1.23
N VAL A 83 2.40 -3.14 -0.56
CA VAL A 83 2.30 -3.01 0.90
C VAL A 83 1.79 -4.32 1.48
N VAL A 84 2.46 -4.81 2.52
CA VAL A 84 1.98 -5.92 3.35
C VAL A 84 1.92 -5.46 4.79
N SER A 85 0.77 -5.66 5.44
CA SER A 85 0.56 -5.29 6.83
C SER A 85 -0.10 -6.41 7.64
N ASN A 86 0.09 -6.35 8.96
CA ASN A 86 -0.70 -7.14 9.92
C ASN A 86 -2.16 -6.64 10.06
N GLY A 87 -2.51 -5.53 9.40
CA GLY A 87 -3.87 -4.97 9.36
C GLY A 87 -4.24 -4.23 10.63
N ASN A 88 -3.28 -3.53 11.24
CA ASN A 88 -3.54 -2.56 12.31
C ASN A 88 -3.76 -1.17 11.72
N GLU A 89 -4.70 -0.38 12.25
CA GLU A 89 -4.99 0.99 11.79
C GLU A 89 -3.80 1.93 11.88
N ASP A 90 -2.87 1.67 12.82
CA ASP A 90 -1.60 2.40 12.94
C ASP A 90 -0.79 2.39 11.63
N CYS A 91 -1.10 1.47 10.69
CA CYS A 91 -0.44 1.40 9.38
C CYS A 91 -0.87 2.52 8.41
N VAL A 92 -2.07 3.07 8.58
CA VAL A 92 -2.66 4.05 7.66
C VAL A 92 -1.85 5.36 7.58
N PRO A 93 -1.47 6.02 8.70
CA PRO A 93 -0.64 7.23 8.61
C PRO A 93 0.73 6.98 7.97
N ILE A 94 1.30 5.79 8.16
CA ILE A 94 2.59 5.39 7.57
C ILE A 94 2.45 5.29 6.04
N ILE A 95 1.42 4.60 5.56
CA ILE A 95 1.17 4.47 4.12
C ILE A 95 0.83 5.83 3.49
N ARG A 96 0.04 6.65 4.19
CA ARG A 96 -0.29 8.01 3.75
C ARG A 96 0.97 8.86 3.57
N ALA A 97 1.92 8.80 4.50
CA ALA A 97 3.18 9.54 4.39
C ALA A 97 3.97 9.17 3.12
N VAL A 98 3.97 7.87 2.74
CA VAL A 98 4.58 7.41 1.48
C VAL A 98 3.83 7.95 0.27
N CYS A 99 2.49 7.89 0.29
CA CYS A 99 1.66 8.42 -0.79
C CYS A 99 1.87 9.92 -0.99
N ASP A 100 1.94 10.68 0.09
CA ASP A 100 2.13 12.13 0.05
C ASP A 100 3.53 12.49 -0.45
N LYS A 101 4.58 11.79 0.00
CA LYS A 101 5.97 12.03 -0.41
C LYS A 101 6.21 11.77 -1.91
N LEU A 102 5.60 10.71 -2.44
CA LEU A 102 5.85 10.22 -3.80
C LEU A 102 4.73 10.57 -4.80
N ASP A 103 3.72 11.32 -4.35
CA ASP A 103 2.47 11.60 -5.06
C ASP A 103 1.80 10.33 -5.63
N LEU A 104 1.66 9.32 -4.78
CA LEU A 104 1.04 8.04 -5.10
C LEU A 104 -0.36 7.95 -4.54
N ARG A 105 -1.12 6.97 -5.02
CA ARG A 105 -2.43 6.60 -4.51
C ARG A 105 -2.43 5.12 -4.17
N MET A 106 -3.19 4.77 -3.14
CA MET A 106 -3.28 3.41 -2.64
C MET A 106 -4.48 2.71 -3.27
N VAL A 107 -4.23 1.56 -3.91
CA VAL A 107 -5.26 0.61 -4.29
C VAL A 107 -5.30 -0.47 -3.23
N ASP A 108 -6.44 -0.60 -2.59
CA ASP A 108 -6.68 -1.60 -1.57
C ASP A 108 -7.04 -2.95 -2.21
N HIS A 109 -6.41 -4.04 -1.76
CA HIS A 109 -6.58 -5.35 -2.40
C HIS A 109 -7.85 -6.10 -1.96
N GLN A 110 -8.52 -5.64 -0.91
CA GLN A 110 -9.73 -6.24 -0.36
C GLN A 110 -10.96 -5.70 -1.08
N SER A 111 -10.97 -4.41 -1.37
CA SER A 111 -12.04 -3.72 -2.10
C SER A 111 -11.76 -3.63 -3.61
N GLY A 112 -10.49 -3.62 -4.01
CA GLY A 112 -10.09 -3.36 -5.39
C GLY A 112 -10.18 -1.89 -5.79
N GLU A 113 -10.40 -0.97 -4.84
CA GLU A 113 -10.63 0.45 -5.10
C GLU A 113 -9.48 1.35 -4.63
N VAL A 114 -9.47 2.58 -5.17
CA VAL A 114 -8.56 3.64 -4.70
C VAL A 114 -9.05 4.15 -3.35
N VAL A 115 -8.16 4.17 -2.36
CA VAL A 115 -8.49 4.68 -1.03
C VAL A 115 -8.52 6.20 -1.01
N ASP A 116 -9.61 6.73 -0.46
CA ASP A 116 -9.74 8.15 -0.11
C ASP A 116 -9.31 8.37 1.35
N PHE A 117 -8.09 8.90 1.53
CA PHE A 117 -7.54 9.21 2.85
C PHE A 117 -8.25 10.35 3.57
N GLU A 118 -9.11 11.12 2.91
CA GLU A 118 -9.84 12.25 3.51
C GLU A 118 -11.23 11.85 4.04
N GLN A 119 -11.84 10.82 3.45
CA GLN A 119 -13.18 10.38 3.84
C GLN A 119 -13.18 9.14 4.73
N GLU A 120 -12.52 8.05 4.29
CA GLU A 120 -12.59 6.74 4.96
C GLU A 120 -11.20 6.07 5.04
N PRO A 121 -10.21 6.71 5.68
CA PRO A 121 -8.80 6.28 5.61
C PRO A 121 -8.52 4.91 6.24
N VAL A 122 -9.36 4.47 7.19
CA VAL A 122 -9.15 3.23 7.98
C VAL A 122 -10.10 2.09 7.62
N ARG A 123 -11.16 2.36 6.85
CA ARG A 123 -12.30 1.46 6.68
C ARG A 123 -11.91 0.05 6.26
N SER A 124 -11.09 -0.09 5.21
CA SER A 124 -10.71 -1.42 4.73
C SER A 124 -9.84 -2.19 5.73
N VAL A 125 -8.95 -1.50 6.44
CA VAL A 125 -8.11 -2.10 7.49
C VAL A 125 -8.99 -2.59 8.64
N GLU A 126 -10.00 -1.81 9.03
CA GLU A 126 -10.98 -2.19 10.05
C GLU A 126 -11.83 -3.40 9.64
N GLU A 127 -12.34 -3.39 8.41
CA GLU A 127 -13.14 -4.50 7.85
C GLU A 127 -12.31 -5.79 7.81
N TYR A 128 -11.07 -5.70 7.35
CA TYR A 128 -10.11 -6.79 7.36
C TYR A 128 -9.82 -7.28 8.78
N ARG A 129 -9.54 -6.37 9.72
CA ARG A 129 -9.28 -6.70 11.13
C ARG A 129 -10.48 -7.42 11.74
N ALA A 130 -11.69 -6.94 11.51
CA ALA A 130 -12.91 -7.55 11.99
C ALA A 130 -13.11 -8.97 11.41
N PHE A 131 -12.81 -9.17 10.12
CA PHE A 131 -12.82 -10.51 9.52
C PHE A 131 -11.77 -11.43 10.17
N ARG A 132 -10.53 -10.96 10.27
CA ARG A 132 -9.41 -11.70 10.88
C ARG A 132 -9.77 -12.15 12.29
N ASP A 133 -10.24 -11.23 13.13
CA ASP A 133 -10.56 -11.49 14.53
C ASP A 133 -11.72 -12.48 14.68
N ARG A 134 -12.73 -12.42 13.80
CA ARG A 134 -13.80 -13.43 13.76
C ARG A 134 -13.28 -14.81 13.34
N ALA A 135 -12.39 -14.87 12.35
CA ALA A 135 -11.84 -16.12 11.85
C ALA A 135 -10.93 -16.80 12.88
N LEU A 136 -10.10 -16.02 13.58
CA LEU A 136 -9.23 -16.53 14.65
C LEU A 136 -10.05 -17.02 15.85
N ARG A 137 -11.09 -16.28 16.28
CA ARG A 137 -11.99 -16.71 17.37
C ARG A 137 -12.78 -17.99 17.05
N LYS A 138 -12.96 -18.36 15.78
CA LYS A 138 -13.56 -19.64 15.40
C LYS A 138 -12.60 -20.82 15.55
N GLY A 139 -11.29 -20.58 15.52
CA GLY A 139 -10.27 -21.62 15.76
C GLY A 139 -10.17 -22.04 17.23
N ASP A 140 -10.50 -21.13 18.17
CA ASP A 140 -10.48 -21.40 19.61
C ASP A 140 -11.74 -22.13 20.13
N LYS A 141 -12.71 -22.44 19.25
CA LYS A 141 -13.96 -23.15 19.59
C LYS A 141 -14.04 -24.55 18.96
N ALA A 142 -12.90 -25.23 18.84
CA ALA A 142 -12.84 -26.66 18.57
C ALA A 142 -12.47 -27.38 19.88
N ASP A 143 -13.46 -27.54 20.76
CA ASP A 143 -13.47 -28.57 21.81
C ASP A 143 -14.07 -29.86 21.24
#